data_AF-A0A8D8DTT9-F1
#
_entry.id   AF-A0A8D8DTT9-F1
#
_cell.length_a   1.000
_cell.length_b   1.000
_cell.length_c   1.000
_cell.angle_alpha   90.00
_cell.angle_beta   90.00
_cell.angle_gamma   90.00
#
_symmetry.space_group_name_H-M   'P 1'
#
loop_
_entity.id
_entity.type
_entity.pdbx_description
1 polymer ?
#
loop_
_entity_poly.entity_id
_entity_poly.type
_entity_poly.pdbx_seq_one_letter_code
_entity_poly.pdbx_strand_id
1 'polypeptide(L)'
;MAILNVDDVKISLQKFGLYDYVVFVLMLISCAMIGVYFGFIKKKAKKGGAEADYLVGGRQMRVIPVSLSLIASFISGISLLGTPTEIYVYGVQYMYIVGGVVSMGFIMMYIYLPVFHNLQLTSTYQYLQTRFDKRIRLFGSVLFTF
;
A
#
# COMPACT_ATOMS: atom_id res chain seq x y z
N MET A 1 -30.36 -35.62 10.14
CA MET A 1 -29.97 -34.22 9.83
C MET A 1 -29.11 -33.76 11.00
N ALA A 2 -27.80 -33.97 10.92
CA ALA A 2 -26.90 -33.71 12.06
C ALA A 2 -26.79 -32.21 12.29
N ILE A 3 -27.20 -31.77 13.46
CA ILE A 3 -27.12 -30.39 13.91
C ILE A 3 -25.64 -30.14 14.19
N LEU A 4 -24.95 -29.40 13.31
CA LEU A 4 -23.58 -28.95 13.56
C LEU A 4 -23.61 -28.08 14.82
N ASN A 5 -23.06 -28.59 15.92
CA ASN A 5 -23.01 -27.89 17.19
C ASN A 5 -22.07 -26.68 17.06
N VAL A 6 -22.48 -25.52 17.62
CA VAL A 6 -21.76 -24.24 17.43
C VAL A 6 -20.32 -24.31 17.95
N ASP A 7 -20.07 -25.16 18.95
CA ASP A 7 -18.75 -25.40 19.50
C ASP A 7 -17.83 -26.14 18.52
N ASP A 8 -18.35 -27.12 17.79
CA ASP A 8 -17.59 -27.87 16.78
C ASP A 8 -17.21 -26.95 15.60
N VAL A 9 -18.12 -26.06 15.20
CA VAL A 9 -17.84 -25.04 14.18
C VAL A 9 -16.76 -24.08 14.68
N LYS A 10 -16.85 -23.57 15.91
CA LYS A 10 -15.81 -22.72 16.51
C LYS A 10 -14.44 -23.40 16.55
N ILE A 11 -14.39 -24.66 16.96
CA ILE A 11 -13.13 -25.43 17.04
C ILE A 11 -12.54 -25.65 15.64
N SER A 12 -13.38 -25.89 14.62
CA SER A 12 -12.91 -26.01 13.23
C SER A 12 -12.37 -24.70 12.66
N LEU A 13 -12.96 -23.55 13.02
CA LEU A 13 -12.50 -22.22 12.59
C LEU A 13 -11.21 -21.76 13.29
N GLN A 14 -10.92 -22.30 14.48
CA GLN A 14 -9.71 -21.95 15.25
C GLN A 14 -8.47 -22.77 14.86
N LYS A 15 -8.62 -23.86 14.10
CA LYS A 15 -7.51 -24.71 13.67
C LYS A 15 -7.18 -24.41 12.22
N PHE A 16 -5.95 -23.97 11.95
CA PHE A 16 -5.44 -23.90 10.59
C PHE A 16 -5.39 -25.30 9.99
N GLY A 17 -6.21 -25.53 8.98
CA GLY A 17 -6.23 -26.78 8.24
C GLY A 17 -4.98 -26.92 7.37
N LEU A 18 -4.73 -28.15 6.90
CA LEU A 18 -3.64 -28.42 5.97
C LEU A 18 -3.77 -27.57 4.70
N TYR A 19 -5.00 -27.36 4.20
CA TYR A 19 -5.25 -26.52 3.03
C TYR A 19 -4.91 -25.04 3.28
N ASP A 20 -5.21 -24.50 4.47
CA ASP A 20 -4.89 -23.11 4.82
C ASP A 20 -3.37 -22.90 4.86
N TYR A 21 -2.63 -23.85 5.42
CA TYR A 21 -1.17 -23.83 5.40
C TYR A 21 -0.60 -23.91 3.99
N VAL A 22 -1.16 -24.76 3.13
CA VAL A 22 -0.72 -24.86 1.72
C VAL A 22 -0.92 -23.53 1.00
N VAL A 23 -2.10 -22.91 1.12
CA VAL A 23 -2.37 -21.60 0.49
C VAL A 23 -1.45 -20.52 1.05
N PHE A 24 -1.23 -20.49 2.37
CA PHE A 24 -0.35 -19.53 3.03
C PHE A 24 1.10 -19.64 2.56
N VAL A 25 1.64 -20.85 2.51
CA VAL A 25 3.01 -21.10 2.04
C VAL A 25 3.14 -20.76 0.56
N LEU A 26 2.17 -21.12 -0.28
CA LEU A 26 2.17 -20.77 -1.70
C LEU A 26 2.13 -19.26 -1.93
N MET A 27 1.32 -18.53 -1.16
CA MET A 27 1.29 -17.07 -1.18
C MET A 27 2.67 -16.50 -0.86
N LEU A 28 3.31 -16.91 0.24
CA LEU A 28 4.64 -16.44 0.63
C LEU A 28 5.70 -16.73 -0.44
N ILE A 29 5.69 -17.95 -0.99
CA ILE A 29 6.61 -18.35 -2.06
C ILE A 29 6.39 -17.48 -3.31
N SER A 30 5.14 -17.23 -3.71
CA SER A 30 4.85 -16.37 -4.87
C SER A 30 5.36 -14.93 -4.67
N CYS A 31 5.13 -14.33 -3.48
CA CYS A 31 5.65 -13.01 -3.14
C CYS A 31 7.18 -12.98 -3.16
N ALA A 32 7.83 -13.99 -2.57
CA ALA A 32 9.29 -14.10 -2.54
C ALA A 32 9.88 -14.28 -3.94
N MET A 33 9.27 -15.13 -4.78
CA MET A 33 9.71 -15.34 -6.17
C MET A 33 9.65 -14.05 -6.98
N ILE A 34 8.57 -13.27 -6.86
CA ILE A 34 8.45 -11.97 -7.52
C ILE A 34 9.56 -11.04 -7.01
N GLY A 35 9.77 -10.97 -5.69
CA GLY A 35 10.84 -10.15 -5.09
C GLY A 35 12.24 -10.52 -5.59
N VAL A 36 12.57 -11.81 -5.63
CA VAL A 36 13.86 -12.33 -6.12
C VAL A 36 14.03 -12.08 -7.61
N TYR A 37 12.99 -12.27 -8.42
CA TYR A 37 13.01 -12.00 -9.86
C TYR A 37 13.32 -10.52 -10.15
N PHE A 38 12.60 -9.60 -9.53
CA PHE A 38 12.85 -8.16 -9.72
C PHE A 38 14.16 -7.70 -9.06
N GLY A 39 14.55 -8.30 -7.94
CA GLY A 39 15.76 -7.94 -7.19
C GLY A 39 17.08 -8.38 -7.85
N PHE A 40 17.13 -9.60 -8.40
CA PHE A 40 18.38 -10.17 -8.95
C PHE A 40 18.41 -10.26 -10.47
N ILE A 41 17.28 -10.63 -11.10
CA ILE A 41 17.26 -10.94 -12.54
C ILE A 41 17.09 -9.66 -13.35
N LYS A 42 16.15 -8.80 -12.96
CA LYS A 42 15.87 -7.56 -13.71
C LYS A 42 16.96 -6.49 -13.53
N LYS A 43 17.67 -6.48 -12.39
CA LYS A 43 18.78 -5.56 -12.10
C LYS A 43 19.98 -5.74 -13.05
N LYS A 44 20.22 -6.96 -13.55
CA LYS A 44 21.32 -7.22 -14.50
C LYS A 44 21.11 -6.61 -15.89
N ALA A 45 19.86 -6.30 -16.27
CA ALA A 45 19.51 -5.88 -17.63
C ALA A 45 19.67 -4.37 -17.91
N LYS A 46 19.76 -3.51 -16.88
CA LYS A 46 19.83 -2.05 -17.06
C LYS A 46 21.12 -1.46 -16.47
N LYS A 47 22.05 -1.12 -17.34
CA LYS A 47 23.34 -0.46 -17.06
C LYS A 47 23.24 1.06 -16.77
N GLY A 48 22.04 1.63 -16.68
CA GLY A 48 21.84 3.07 -16.45
C GLY A 48 21.24 3.36 -15.08
N GLY A 49 22.00 4.05 -14.21
CA GLY A 49 21.52 4.69 -12.98
C GLY A 49 20.66 3.83 -12.04
N ALA A 50 21.29 2.95 -11.25
CA ALA A 50 20.62 1.97 -10.40
C ALA A 50 19.62 2.54 -9.38
N GLU A 51 19.82 3.77 -8.91
CA GLU A 51 18.98 4.38 -7.87
C GLU A 51 17.66 4.91 -8.42
N ALA A 52 17.68 5.61 -9.56
CA ALA A 52 16.47 6.15 -10.17
C ALA A 52 15.57 5.03 -10.71
N ASP A 53 16.15 3.98 -11.33
CA ASP A 53 15.33 2.87 -11.84
C ASP A 53 14.70 2.06 -10.70
N TYR A 54 15.35 1.99 -9.53
CA TYR A 54 14.80 1.34 -8.34
C TYR A 54 13.72 2.18 -7.63
N LEU A 55 13.97 3.48 -7.44
CA LEU A 55 13.07 4.36 -6.67
C LEU A 55 11.89 4.88 -7.48
N VAL A 56 12.07 5.15 -8.78
CA VAL A 56 11.02 5.72 -9.65
C VAL A 56 10.58 4.77 -10.77
N GLY A 57 11.07 3.51 -10.77
CA GLY A 57 10.70 2.48 -11.75
C GLY A 57 11.03 2.88 -13.19
N GLY A 58 12.03 3.74 -13.38
CA GLY A 58 12.43 4.28 -14.69
C GLY A 58 11.42 5.25 -15.31
N ARG A 59 10.39 5.70 -14.57
CA ARG A 59 9.31 6.61 -15.05
C ARG A 59 8.54 6.13 -16.29
N GLN A 60 8.65 4.84 -16.62
CA GLN A 60 7.99 4.22 -17.78
C GLN A 60 6.81 3.33 -17.40
N MET A 61 6.43 3.28 -16.12
CA MET A 61 5.31 2.47 -15.66
C MET A 61 3.98 3.05 -16.14
N ARG A 62 3.10 2.18 -16.67
CA ARG A 62 1.76 2.54 -17.10
C ARG A 62 0.91 2.99 -15.91
N VAL A 63 -0.11 3.80 -16.16
CA VAL A 63 -1.00 4.33 -15.11
C VAL A 63 -1.68 3.21 -14.31
N ILE A 64 -2.18 2.17 -14.99
CA ILE A 64 -2.90 1.05 -14.35
C ILE A 64 -2.08 0.34 -13.25
N PRO A 65 -0.86 -0.18 -13.50
CA PRO A 65 -0.07 -0.82 -12.45
C PRO A 65 0.33 0.15 -11.32
N VAL A 66 0.52 1.44 -11.61
CA VAL A 66 0.78 2.45 -10.58
C VAL A 66 -0.45 2.65 -9.70
N SER A 67 -1.64 2.81 -10.28
CA SER A 67 -2.90 2.94 -9.54
C SER A 67 -3.19 1.71 -8.68
N LEU A 68 -2.99 0.51 -9.22
CA LEU A 68 -3.15 -0.74 -8.46
C LEU A 68 -2.19 -0.81 -7.26
N SER A 69 -0.92 -0.42 -7.46
CA SER A 69 0.05 -0.36 -6.36
C SER A 69 -0.35 0.66 -5.29
N LEU A 70 -0.89 1.82 -5.67
CA LEU A 70 -1.35 2.83 -4.72
C LEU A 70 -2.54 2.34 -3.89
N ILE A 71 -3.49 1.65 -4.52
CA ILE A 71 -4.64 1.04 -3.82
C ILE A 71 -4.13 -0.05 -2.86
N ALA A 72 -3.21 -0.91 -3.31
CA ALA A 72 -2.64 -1.96 -2.48
C ALA A 72 -1.91 -1.39 -1.24
N SER A 73 -1.17 -0.29 -1.40
CA SER A 73 -0.49 0.39 -0.28
C SER A 73 -1.45 1.10 0.68
N PHE A 74 -2.65 1.48 0.23
CA PHE A 74 -3.62 2.18 1.07
C PHE A 74 -4.37 1.22 2.01
N ILE A 75 -4.53 -0.05 1.62
CA ILE A 75 -5.23 -1.06 2.41
C ILE A 75 -4.27 -1.64 3.46
N SER A 76 -4.55 -1.37 4.72
CA SER A 76 -3.81 -1.92 5.86
C SER A 76 -4.64 -2.94 6.65
N GLY A 77 -3.97 -3.81 7.41
CA GLY A 77 -4.66 -4.75 8.32
C GLY A 77 -5.50 -4.06 9.39
N ILE A 78 -5.08 -2.86 9.83
CA ILE A 78 -5.83 -2.03 10.79
C ILE A 78 -7.13 -1.57 10.15
N SER A 79 -7.10 -1.09 8.92
CA SER A 79 -8.33 -0.69 8.22
C SER A 79 -9.25 -1.88 7.96
N LEU A 80 -8.68 -3.02 7.56
CA LEU A 80 -9.46 -4.23 7.22
C LEU A 80 -10.26 -4.76 8.41
N LEU A 81 -9.67 -4.80 9.61
CA LEU A 81 -10.34 -5.27 10.83
C LEU A 81 -11.03 -4.14 11.62
N GLY A 82 -10.48 -2.93 11.55
CA GLY A 82 -10.95 -1.77 12.29
C GLY A 82 -12.24 -1.20 11.75
N THR A 83 -12.36 -1.01 10.42
CA THR A 83 -13.58 -0.49 9.79
C THR A 83 -14.85 -1.29 10.13
N PRO A 84 -14.91 -2.63 10.01
CA PRO A 84 -16.11 -3.38 10.38
C PRO A 84 -16.38 -3.33 11.88
N THR A 85 -15.33 -3.31 12.71
CA THR A 85 -15.46 -3.16 14.17
C THR A 85 -16.08 -1.81 14.53
N GLU A 86 -15.65 -0.73 13.88
CA GLU A 86 -16.17 0.62 14.09
C GLU A 86 -17.62 0.73 13.65
N ILE A 87 -17.97 0.17 12.49
CA ILE A 87 -19.37 0.11 12.01
C ILE A 87 -20.24 -0.72 12.96
N TYR A 88 -19.71 -1.81 13.51
CA TYR A 88 -20.45 -2.67 14.44
C TYR A 88 -20.74 -1.97 15.78
N VAL A 89 -19.78 -1.21 16.31
CA VAL A 89 -19.91 -0.52 17.62
C VAL A 89 -20.64 0.83 17.51
N TYR A 90 -20.32 1.63 16.49
CA TYR A 90 -20.76 3.02 16.35
C TYR A 90 -21.76 3.25 15.20
N GLY A 91 -22.06 2.23 14.40
CA GLY A 91 -23.08 2.27 13.36
C GLY A 91 -22.64 2.94 12.05
N VAL A 92 -23.61 3.44 11.29
CA VAL A 92 -23.45 3.91 9.90
C VAL A 92 -22.69 5.24 9.78
N GLN A 93 -22.36 5.90 10.90
CA GLN A 93 -21.63 7.18 10.91
C GLN A 93 -20.26 7.09 10.20
N TYR A 94 -19.62 5.92 10.20
CA TYR A 94 -18.37 5.71 9.45
C TYR A 94 -18.49 6.04 7.95
N MET A 95 -19.69 5.97 7.37
CA MET A 95 -19.93 6.22 5.95
C MET A 95 -19.58 7.65 5.50
N TYR A 96 -19.51 8.63 6.42
CA TYR A 96 -19.03 9.98 6.09
C TYR A 96 -17.58 10.00 5.57
N ILE A 97 -16.76 9.02 5.94
CA ILE A 97 -15.37 8.94 5.46
C ILE A 97 -15.30 8.76 3.94
N VAL A 98 -16.31 8.13 3.33
CA VAL A 98 -16.38 7.89 1.88
C VAL A 98 -16.41 9.20 1.12
N GLY A 99 -17.19 10.19 1.59
CA GLY A 99 -17.21 11.53 1.00
C GLY A 99 -15.85 12.24 1.10
N GLY A 100 -15.16 12.07 2.23
CA GLY A 100 -13.79 12.56 2.42
C GLY A 100 -12.80 11.96 1.44
N VAL A 101 -12.82 10.63 1.26
CA VAL A 101 -11.92 9.92 0.32
C VAL A 101 -12.20 10.34 -1.13
N VAL A 102 -13.47 10.47 -1.52
CA VAL A 102 -13.85 10.91 -2.88
C VAL A 102 -13.37 12.34 -3.15
N SER A 103 -13.64 13.27 -2.23
CA SER A 103 -13.19 14.67 -2.36
C SER A 103 -11.66 14.80 -2.37
N MET A 104 -10.95 14.03 -1.54
CA MET A 104 -9.49 13.93 -1.57
C MET A 104 -8.98 13.50 -2.95
N GLY A 105 -9.63 12.50 -3.58
CA GLY A 105 -9.27 12.03 -4.93
C GLY A 105 -9.35 13.14 -5.98
N PHE A 106 -10.42 13.94 -5.96
CA PHE A 106 -10.56 15.08 -6.87
C PHE A 106 -9.47 16.14 -6.62
N ILE A 107 -9.24 16.53 -5.37
CA ILE A 107 -8.22 17.53 -5.02
C ILE A 107 -6.82 17.05 -5.45
N MET A 108 -6.50 15.77 -5.24
CA MET A 108 -5.23 15.19 -5.65
C MET A 108 -5.03 15.24 -7.17
N MET A 109 -6.07 14.96 -7.95
CA MET A 109 -6.01 15.01 -9.41
C MET A 109 -5.76 16.42 -9.96
N TYR A 110 -6.46 17.43 -9.43
CA TYR A 110 -6.40 18.79 -9.99
C TYR A 110 -5.26 19.64 -9.46
N ILE A 111 -4.87 19.48 -8.19
CA ILE A 111 -3.90 20.39 -7.54
C ILE A 111 -2.54 19.72 -7.40
N TYR A 112 -2.49 18.55 -6.76
CA TYR A 112 -1.23 17.93 -6.37
C TYR A 112 -0.53 17.25 -7.55
N LEU A 113 -1.26 16.45 -8.33
CA LEU A 113 -0.69 15.71 -9.46
C LEU A 113 0.08 16.59 -10.46
N PRO A 114 -0.45 17.73 -10.97
CA PRO A 114 0.30 18.56 -11.93
C PRO A 114 1.55 19.19 -11.30
N VAL A 115 1.51 19.58 -10.03
CA VAL A 115 2.66 20.17 -9.34
C VAL A 115 3.77 19.12 -9.19
N PHE A 116 3.47 17.94 -8.64
CA PHE A 116 4.48 16.91 -8.38
C PHE A 116 5.00 16.26 -9.66
N HIS A 117 4.17 16.12 -10.69
CA HIS A 117 4.60 15.56 -11.97
C HIS A 117 5.60 16.48 -12.69
N ASN A 118 5.39 17.80 -12.65
CA ASN A 118 6.27 18.77 -13.31
C ASN A 118 7.63 18.90 -12.62
N LEU A 119 7.70 18.76 -11.29
CA LEU A 119 8.95 18.91 -10.55
C LEU A 119 9.85 17.66 -10.62
N GLN A 120 9.35 16.52 -11.12
CA GLN A 120 10.10 15.27 -11.30
C GLN A 120 10.97 14.83 -10.10
N LEU A 121 10.51 15.10 -8.88
CA LEU A 121 11.24 14.79 -7.65
C LEU A 121 11.28 13.27 -7.41
N THR A 122 12.32 12.80 -6.73
CA THR A 122 12.45 11.39 -6.29
C THR A 122 11.86 11.16 -4.91
N SER A 123 11.71 12.22 -4.10
CA SER A 123 11.10 12.20 -2.78
C SER A 123 10.19 13.39 -2.58
N THR A 124 9.01 13.19 -1.98
CA THR A 124 8.06 14.26 -1.65
C THR A 124 8.70 15.33 -0.75
N TYR A 125 9.62 14.96 0.15
CA TYR A 125 10.29 15.93 1.04
C TYR A 125 11.25 16.86 0.30
N GLN A 126 11.68 16.51 -0.91
CA GLN A 126 12.48 17.41 -1.74
C GLN A 126 11.67 18.67 -2.11
N TYR A 127 10.35 18.55 -2.23
CA TYR A 127 9.46 19.69 -2.44
C TYR A 127 9.54 20.68 -1.26
N LEU A 128 9.57 20.16 -0.03
CA LEU A 128 9.69 21.00 1.18
C LEU A 128 11.01 21.77 1.21
N GLN A 129 12.09 21.18 0.71
CA GLN A 129 13.36 21.89 0.59
C GLN A 129 13.30 23.01 -0.44
N THR A 130 12.73 22.75 -1.62
CA THR A 130 12.62 23.76 -2.69
C THR A 130 11.71 24.92 -2.28
N ARG A 131 10.64 24.63 -1.54
CA ARG A 131 9.67 25.63 -1.10
C ARG A 131 10.09 26.41 0.15
N PHE A 132 10.81 25.76 1.06
CA PHE A 132 11.23 26.32 2.34
C PHE A 132 12.75 26.23 2.51
N ASP A 133 13.25 25.18 3.18
CA ASP A 133 14.67 24.99 3.47
C ASP A 133 14.99 23.52 3.81
N LYS A 134 16.27 23.14 3.78
CA LYS A 134 16.80 21.81 4.08
C LYS A 134 16.46 21.34 5.51
N ARG A 135 16.31 22.26 6.46
CA ARG A 135 15.91 21.95 7.85
C ARG A 135 14.53 21.29 7.90
N ILE A 136 13.56 21.83 7.15
CA ILE A 136 12.19 21.30 7.09
C ILE A 136 12.15 19.96 6.37
N ARG A 137 13.00 19.76 5.35
CA ARG A 137 13.17 18.44 4.71
C ARG A 137 13.64 17.39 5.70
N LEU A 138 14.66 17.71 6.51
CA LEU A 138 15.19 16.78 7.51
C LEU A 138 14.13 16.46 8.57
N PHE A 139 13.45 17.49 9.08
CA PHE A 139 12.37 17.33 10.05
C PHE A 139 11.25 16.42 9.53
N GLY A 140 10.77 16.66 8.29
CA GLY A 140 9.73 15.82 7.68
C GLY A 140 10.18 14.38 7.43
N SER A 141 11.44 14.17 7.03
CA SER A 141 12.00 12.82 6.80
C SER A 141 12.15 12.06 8.11
N VAL A 142 12.56 12.75 9.18
CA VAL A 142 12.67 12.21 10.54
C VAL A 142 11.30 11.79 11.05
N LEU A 143 10.29 12.65 10.92
CA LEU A 143 8.93 12.38 11.40
C LEU A 143 8.24 11.19 10.71
N PHE A 144 8.66 10.81 9.50
CA PHE A 144 8.17 9.61 8.83
C PHE A 144 8.89 8.33 9.24
N THR A 145 10.13 8.45 9.71
CA THR A 145 10.94 7.30 10.14
C THR A 145 10.54 6.84 11.55
N PHE A 146 10.07 7.77 12.38
CA PHE A 146 9.57 7.52 13.73
C PHE A 146 8.06 7.27 13.72
#